data_AF-A0A2D4JK75-F1
#
_entry.id   AF-A0A2D4JK75-F1
#
_cell.length_a   1.000
_cell.length_b   1.000
_cell.length_c   1.000
_cell.angle_alpha   90.00
_cell.angle_beta   90.00
_cell.angle_gamma   90.00
#
_symmetry.space_group_name_H-M   'P 1'
#
loop_
_entity.id
_entity.type
_entity.pdbx_description
1 polymer ?
#
loop_
_entity_poly.entity_id
_entity_poly.type
_entity_poly.pdbx_seq_one_letter_code
_entity_poly.pdbx_strand_id
1 'polypeptide(L)'
;IMENAEINNIIKIVGLQYKKSYDDEESLKSLRYGKIMIMTDQDQDGSHIKGLLINFIHHNWPSLLKHRFLEEFITPLVKVSKNKEEIPFYSIPEFQEWKNSNTNSKNWKIKYYKGLGTSTSKEAKEYFAAMTRHRIPFKYSGP
;
A
#
# COMPACT_ATOMS: atom_id res chain seq x y z
N ILE A 1 14.05 -18.11 11.31
CA ILE A 1 14.14 -16.88 10.47
C ILE A 1 15.31 -16.94 9.50
N MET A 2 16.53 -17.30 9.95
CA MET A 2 17.74 -17.29 9.09
C MET A 2 17.66 -18.18 7.83
N GLU A 3 16.78 -19.17 7.78
CA GLU A 3 16.57 -20.02 6.60
C GLU A 3 15.56 -19.45 5.59
N ASN A 4 14.77 -18.44 5.96
CA ASN A 4 13.80 -17.85 5.04
C ASN A 4 14.52 -16.90 4.06
N ALA A 5 14.60 -17.32 2.79
CA ALA A 5 15.29 -16.60 1.74
C ALA A 5 14.68 -15.20 1.48
N GLU A 6 13.36 -15.06 1.52
CA GLU A 6 12.67 -13.78 1.25
C GLU A 6 13.00 -12.73 2.32
N ILE A 7 12.92 -13.11 3.60
CA ILE A 7 13.29 -12.23 4.72
C ILE A 7 14.74 -11.78 4.59
N ASN A 8 15.65 -12.71 4.31
CA ASN A 8 17.06 -12.39 4.12
C ASN A 8 17.29 -11.45 2.93
N ASN A 9 16.52 -11.62 1.85
CA ASN A 9 16.60 -10.74 0.69
C ASN A 9 16.11 -9.33 1.02
N ILE A 10 14.98 -9.18 1.74
CA ILE A 10 14.48 -7.87 2.19
C ILE A 10 15.54 -7.17 3.04
N ILE A 11 16.13 -7.89 4.00
CA ILE A 11 17.17 -7.35 4.89
C ILE A 11 18.37 -6.84 4.08
N LYS A 12 18.86 -7.64 3.12
CA LYS A 12 19.99 -7.28 2.26
C LYS A 12 19.69 -6.09 1.35
N ILE A 13 18.51 -6.07 0.70
CA ILE A 13 18.09 -5.01 -0.21
C ILE A 13 17.97 -3.68 0.53
N VAL A 14 17.37 -3.70 1.72
CA VAL A 14 17.12 -2.49 2.51
C VAL A 14 18.37 -2.06 3.28
N GLY A 15 19.31 -2.98 3.56
CA GLY A 15 20.47 -2.72 4.40
C GLY A 15 20.19 -2.84 5.89
N LEU A 16 19.18 -3.63 6.26
CA LEU A 16 18.84 -3.89 7.66
C LEU A 16 19.89 -4.80 8.31
N GLN A 17 20.00 -4.70 9.64
CA GLN A 17 20.95 -5.44 10.45
C GLN A 17 20.25 -5.86 11.73
N TYR A 18 20.26 -7.16 12.03
CA TYR A 18 19.76 -7.66 13.31
C TYR A 18 20.60 -7.09 14.45
N LYS A 19 19.97 -6.90 15.62
CA LYS A 19 20.58 -6.31 16.83
C LYS A 19 21.03 -4.84 16.71
N LYS A 20 20.89 -4.21 15.55
CA LYS A 20 21.06 -2.77 15.39
C LYS A 20 19.74 -2.05 15.67
N SER A 21 19.78 -0.99 16.47
CA SER A 21 18.65 -0.07 16.59
C SER A 21 18.77 1.07 15.59
N TYR A 22 17.62 1.56 15.13
CA TYR A 22 17.51 2.66 14.15
C TYR A 22 16.84 3.88 14.79
N ASP A 23 17.38 4.36 15.91
CA ASP A 23 16.80 5.46 16.69
C ASP A 23 17.36 6.85 16.29
N ASP A 24 18.49 6.87 15.57
CA ASP A 24 19.27 8.08 15.29
C ASP A 24 19.50 8.26 13.78
N GLU A 25 19.93 9.46 13.40
CA GLU A 25 20.10 9.80 11.98
C GLU A 25 21.24 9.02 11.31
N GLU A 26 22.29 8.65 12.04
CA GLU A 26 23.42 7.89 11.50
C GLU A 26 23.01 6.43 11.22
N SER A 27 22.28 5.81 12.14
CA SER A 27 21.73 4.47 11.93
C SER A 27 20.73 4.46 10.76
N LEU A 28 19.88 5.48 10.62
CA LEU A 28 18.99 5.62 9.46
C LEU A 28 19.74 5.80 8.13
N LYS A 29 20.83 6.58 8.11
CA LYS A 29 21.69 6.77 6.92
C LYS A 29 22.39 5.48 6.47
N SER A 30 22.53 4.49 7.35
CA SER A 30 23.11 3.19 6.99
C SER A 30 22.18 2.31 6.14
N LEU A 31 20.88 2.64 6.08
CA LEU A 31 19.92 1.97 5.22
C LEU A 31 20.11 2.39 3.76
N ARG A 32 19.94 1.44 2.84
CA ARG A 32 19.99 1.68 1.39
C ARG A 32 18.72 2.38 0.89
N TYR A 33 17.60 2.20 1.59
CA TYR A 33 16.31 2.80 1.27
C TYR A 33 15.73 3.45 2.52
N GLY A 34 15.25 4.69 2.39
CA GLY A 34 14.63 5.41 3.50
C GLY A 34 13.19 4.99 3.81
N LYS A 35 12.53 4.28 2.87
CA LYS A 35 11.14 3.82 3.01
C LYS A 35 10.91 2.52 2.25
N ILE A 36 9.94 1.73 2.72
CA ILE A 36 9.39 0.57 2.02
C ILE A 36 7.93 0.86 1.71
N MET A 37 7.58 0.84 0.42
CA MET A 37 6.21 0.95 -0.05
C MET A 37 5.64 -0.43 -0.35
N ILE A 38 4.55 -0.78 0.31
CA ILE A 38 3.87 -2.08 0.20
C ILE A 38 2.76 -1.94 -0.83
N MET A 39 2.79 -2.74 -1.88
CA MET A 39 1.74 -2.81 -2.89
C MET A 39 1.20 -4.24 -2.95
N THR A 40 -0.06 -4.42 -2.60
CA THR A 40 -0.77 -5.70 -2.61
C THR A 40 -2.13 -5.54 -3.27
N ASP A 41 -2.79 -6.66 -3.55
CA ASP A 41 -4.21 -6.66 -3.88
C ASP A 41 -5.01 -6.00 -2.75
N GLN A 42 -6.10 -5.33 -3.13
CA GLN A 42 -6.98 -4.63 -2.20
C GLN A 42 -8.05 -5.59 -1.66
N ASP A 43 -7.59 -6.67 -1.04
CA ASP A 43 -8.43 -7.68 -0.43
C ASP A 43 -7.94 -8.04 0.99
N GLN A 44 -8.55 -9.07 1.57
CA GLN A 44 -8.22 -9.52 2.93
C GLN A 44 -6.81 -10.12 2.98
N ASP A 45 -6.38 -10.84 1.94
CA ASP A 45 -5.06 -11.45 1.87
C ASP A 45 -3.96 -10.40 1.72
N GLY A 46 -4.18 -9.37 0.90
CA GLY A 46 -3.29 -8.21 0.81
C GLY A 46 -3.17 -7.47 2.14
N SER A 47 -4.29 -7.30 2.85
CA SER A 47 -4.29 -6.72 4.21
C SER A 47 -3.49 -7.58 5.20
N HIS A 48 -3.60 -8.90 5.10
CA HIS A 48 -2.83 -9.83 5.90
C HIS A 48 -1.32 -9.76 5.60
N ILE A 49 -0.92 -9.70 4.32
CA ILE A 49 0.47 -9.52 3.90
C ILE A 49 1.06 -8.22 4.47
N LYS A 50 0.31 -7.11 4.40
CA LYS A 50 0.72 -5.83 5.02
C LYS A 50 0.95 -6.01 6.52
N GLY A 51 0.02 -6.68 7.21
CA GLY A 51 0.12 -6.97 8.63
C GLY A 51 1.37 -7.79 8.98
N LEU A 52 1.69 -8.82 8.18
CA LEU A 52 2.90 -9.63 8.37
C LEU A 52 4.17 -8.80 8.20
N LEU A 53 4.25 -7.91 7.21
CA LEU A 53 5.42 -7.06 7.00
C LEU A 53 5.55 -6.01 8.12
N ILE A 54 4.45 -5.38 8.52
CA ILE A 54 4.42 -4.47 9.66
C ILE A 54 4.89 -5.18 10.93
N ASN A 55 4.39 -6.40 11.20
CA ASN A 55 4.80 -7.20 12.34
C ASN A 55 6.29 -7.58 12.26
N PHE A 56 6.78 -7.96 11.08
CA PHE A 56 8.20 -8.27 10.89
C PHE A 56 9.10 -7.08 11.23
N ILE A 57 8.75 -5.87 10.76
CA ILE A 57 9.49 -4.65 11.09
C ILE A 57 9.31 -4.29 12.57
N HIS A 58 8.10 -4.37 13.11
CA HIS A 58 7.83 -4.09 14.52
C HIS A 58 8.62 -4.98 15.46
N HIS A 59 8.66 -6.29 15.19
CA HIS A 59 9.32 -7.27 16.04
C HIS A 59 10.84 -7.09 16.06
N ASN A 60 11.45 -6.75 14.93
CA ASN A 60 12.91 -6.66 14.80
C ASN A 60 13.44 -5.24 15.03
N TRP A 61 12.73 -4.21 14.58
CA TRP A 61 13.14 -2.80 14.60
C TRP A 61 11.95 -1.86 14.87
N PRO A 62 11.39 -1.86 16.10
CA PRO A 62 10.24 -1.03 16.44
C PRO A 62 10.43 0.47 16.14
N SER A 63 11.65 0.98 16.28
CA SER A 63 11.99 2.39 16.05
C SER A 63 11.71 2.85 14.63
N LEU A 64 11.88 2.00 13.62
CA LEU A 64 11.60 2.34 12.23
C LEU A 64 10.14 2.75 11.99
N LEU A 65 9.19 2.20 12.74
CA LEU A 65 7.78 2.57 12.60
C LEU A 65 7.51 4.02 13.02
N LYS A 66 8.30 4.57 13.96
CA LYS A 66 8.23 5.97 14.37
C LYS A 66 8.73 6.92 13.28
N HIS A 67 9.60 6.44 12.39
CA HIS A 67 10.19 7.21 11.30
C HIS A 67 9.37 7.20 9.99
N ARG A 68 8.11 6.74 10.02
CA ARG A 68 7.26 6.59 8.81
C ARG A 68 7.97 5.78 7.71
N PHE A 69 8.68 4.74 8.13
CA PHE A 69 9.46 3.89 7.26
C PHE A 69 8.61 3.04 6.31
N LEU A 70 7.37 2.72 6.71
CA LEU A 70 6.43 1.96 5.90
C LEU A 70 5.39 2.88 5.27
N GLU A 71 5.11 2.63 4.00
CA GLU A 71 4.01 3.24 3.24
C GLU A 71 3.24 2.13 2.52
N GLU A 72 1.98 2.37 2.18
CA GLU A 72 1.22 1.51 1.27
C GLU A 72 0.86 2.25 -0.01
N PHE A 73 0.79 1.49 -1.09
CA PHE A 73 0.22 1.91 -2.35
C PHE A 73 -1.15 1.28 -2.54
N ILE A 74 -2.17 2.10 -2.72
CA ILE A 74 -3.56 1.65 -2.91
C ILE A 74 -4.00 1.85 -4.35
N THR A 75 -4.84 0.96 -4.85
CA THR A 75 -5.49 1.07 -6.17
C THR A 75 -7.01 1.07 -6.01
N PRO A 76 -7.78 1.61 -6.96
CA PRO A 76 -9.24 1.58 -6.89
C PRO A 76 -9.77 0.14 -6.91
N LEU A 77 -10.76 -0.15 -6.06
CA LEU A 77 -11.51 -1.41 -6.06
C LEU A 77 -12.54 -1.48 -7.18
N VAL A 78 -13.17 -0.33 -7.44
CA VAL A 78 -14.24 -0.19 -8.43
C VAL A 78 -13.98 1.09 -9.21
N LYS A 79 -14.14 1.05 -10.53
CA LYS A 79 -14.20 2.24 -11.37
C LYS A 79 -15.52 2.22 -12.12
N VAL A 80 -16.29 3.29 -11.98
CA VAL A 80 -17.48 3.49 -12.80
C VAL A 80 -17.16 4.47 -13.92
N SER A 81 -17.70 4.22 -15.10
CA SER A 81 -17.45 5.04 -16.28
C SER A 81 -18.75 5.34 -17.02
N LYS A 82 -18.90 6.58 -17.46
CA LYS A 82 -19.99 7.03 -18.33
C LYS A 82 -19.48 8.12 -19.25
N ASN A 83 -19.57 7.90 -20.56
CA ASN A 83 -19.00 8.80 -21.57
C ASN A 83 -17.50 9.04 -21.33
N LYS A 84 -17.11 10.26 -20.96
CA LYS A 84 -15.72 10.65 -20.64
C LYS A 84 -15.45 10.78 -19.13
N GLU A 85 -16.46 10.51 -18.31
CA GLU A 85 -16.35 10.61 -16.85
C GLU A 85 -16.00 9.25 -16.27
N GLU A 86 -14.99 9.24 -15.40
CA GLU A 86 -14.55 8.05 -14.68
C GLU A 86 -14.40 8.38 -13.20
N ILE A 87 -15.05 7.59 -12.34
CA ILE A 87 -15.02 7.78 -10.89
C ILE A 87 -14.43 6.51 -10.26
N PRO A 88 -13.23 6.60 -9.66
CA PRO A 88 -12.64 5.49 -8.91
C PRO A 88 -13.14 5.49 -7.45
N PHE A 89 -13.40 4.30 -6.92
CA PHE A 89 -13.75 4.06 -5.53
C PHE A 89 -12.72 3.13 -4.88
N TYR A 90 -12.31 3.46 -3.66
CA TYR A 90 -11.25 2.74 -2.94
C TYR A 90 -11.79 1.90 -1.79
N SER A 91 -13.10 2.00 -1.52
CA SER A 91 -13.79 1.13 -0.58
C SER A 91 -15.16 0.71 -1.15
N ILE A 92 -15.60 -0.49 -0.78
CA ILE A 92 -16.96 -0.95 -1.14
C ILE A 92 -18.05 -0.05 -0.53
N PRO A 93 -17.95 0.43 0.72
CA PRO A 93 -18.92 1.38 1.27
C PRO A 93 -19.05 2.67 0.46
N GLU A 94 -17.93 3.28 0.05
CA GLU A 94 -17.92 4.50 -0.78
C GLU A 94 -18.64 4.27 -2.11
N PHE A 95 -18.38 3.13 -2.76
CA PHE A 95 -19.09 2.75 -3.99
C PHE A 95 -20.59 2.53 -3.77
N GLN A 96 -20.97 1.87 -2.68
CA GLN A 96 -22.38 1.60 -2.36
C GLN A 96 -23.15 2.89 -2.05
N GLU A 97 -22.54 3.80 -1.28
CA GLU A 97 -23.11 5.12 -0.99
C GLU A 97 -23.34 5.90 -2.29
N TRP A 98 -22.34 5.96 -3.17
CA TRP A 98 -22.49 6.59 -4.47
C TRP A 98 -23.60 5.94 -5.31
N LYS A 99 -23.66 4.59 -5.33
CA LYS A 99 -24.66 3.84 -6.10
C LYS A 99 -26.09 4.09 -5.60
N ASN A 100 -26.26 4.22 -4.29
CA ASN A 100 -27.56 4.45 -3.65
C ASN A 100 -28.04 5.89 -3.82
N SER A 101 -27.14 6.87 -3.72
CA SER A 101 -27.45 8.29 -3.88
C SER A 101 -27.67 8.69 -5.35
N ASN A 102 -27.15 7.93 -6.30
CA ASN A 102 -27.26 8.25 -7.73
C ASN A 102 -28.38 7.44 -8.41
N THR A 103 -29.54 8.07 -8.63
CA THR A 103 -30.72 7.45 -9.28
C THR A 103 -30.45 6.94 -10.70
N ASN A 104 -29.44 7.51 -11.37
CA ASN A 104 -29.00 7.12 -12.71
C ASN A 104 -27.83 6.11 -12.73
N SER A 105 -27.51 5.47 -11.61
CA SER A 105 -26.38 4.54 -11.47
C SER A 105 -26.42 3.36 -12.46
N LYS A 106 -27.61 2.94 -12.92
CA LYS A 106 -27.80 1.88 -13.94
C LYS A 106 -27.19 2.21 -15.30
N ASN A 107 -26.99 3.50 -15.62
CA ASN A 107 -26.43 3.95 -16.90
C ASN A 107 -24.90 4.02 -16.91
N TRP A 108 -24.24 3.60 -15.82
CA TRP A 108 -22.79 3.59 -15.68
C TRP A 108 -22.23 2.19 -15.89
N LYS A 109 -21.12 2.10 -16.62
CA LYS A 109 -20.35 0.86 -16.74
C LYS A 109 -19.49 0.69 -15.49
N ILE A 110 -19.73 -0.38 -14.75
CA ILE A 110 -19.02 -0.72 -13.51
C ILE A 110 -17.92 -1.74 -13.83
N LYS A 111 -16.67 -1.43 -13.48
CA LYS A 111 -15.52 -2.34 -13.56
C LYS A 111 -14.99 -2.60 -12.15
N TYR A 112 -14.87 -3.87 -11.78
CA TYR A 112 -14.29 -4.32 -10.52
C TYR A 112 -12.83 -4.73 -10.73
N TYR A 113 -11.94 -4.30 -9.84
CA TYR A 113 -10.52 -4.63 -9.85
C TYR A 113 -10.27 -5.65 -8.74
N LYS A 114 -10.26 -6.93 -9.09
CA LYS A 114 -10.12 -8.02 -8.12
C LYS A 114 -8.68 -8.18 -7.62
N GLY A 115 -7.71 -7.71 -8.39
CA GLY A 115 -6.30 -7.70 -8.04
C GLY A 115 -5.53 -6.73 -8.93
N LEU A 116 -4.28 -6.46 -8.59
CA LEU A 116 -3.39 -5.51 -9.25
C LEU A 116 -3.24 -5.82 -10.74
N GLY A 117 -3.21 -7.10 -11.12
CA GLY A 117 -3.17 -7.55 -12.52
C GLY A 117 -4.41 -7.20 -13.36
N THR A 118 -5.50 -6.73 -12.74
CA THR A 118 -6.69 -6.24 -13.47
C THR A 118 -6.46 -4.84 -14.06
N SER A 119 -5.49 -4.10 -13.53
CA SER A 119 -5.12 -2.78 -14.04
C SER A 119 -4.22 -2.90 -15.26
N THR A 120 -4.52 -2.12 -16.28
CA THR A 120 -3.68 -2.01 -17.48
C THR A 120 -2.43 -1.18 -17.20
N SER A 121 -1.40 -1.32 -18.04
CA SER A 121 -0.19 -0.48 -17.93
C SER A 121 -0.47 1.01 -18.09
N LYS A 122 -1.56 1.38 -18.81
CA LYS A 122 -2.01 2.77 -18.91
C LYS A 122 -2.54 3.27 -17.57
N GLU A 123 -3.44 2.52 -16.95
CA GLU A 123 -3.99 2.82 -15.62
C GLU A 123 -2.88 2.88 -14.57
N ALA A 124 -1.90 1.98 -14.62
CA ALA A 124 -0.74 2.03 -13.74
C ALA A 124 0.00 3.37 -13.86
N LYS A 125 0.31 3.84 -15.08
CA LYS A 125 0.95 5.15 -15.30
C LYS A 125 0.13 6.30 -14.71
N GLU A 126 -1.19 6.25 -14.84
CA GLU A 126 -2.11 7.24 -14.25
C GLU A 126 -2.01 7.23 -12.71
N TYR A 127 -1.95 6.05 -12.09
CA TYR A 127 -1.81 5.93 -10.63
C TYR A 127 -0.47 6.50 -10.14
N PHE A 128 0.63 6.18 -10.82
CA PHE A 128 1.95 6.72 -10.48
C PHE A 128 2.04 8.23 -10.73
N ALA A 129 1.35 8.78 -11.74
CA ALA A 129 1.24 10.22 -11.95
C ALA A 129 0.45 10.91 -10.81
N ALA A 130 -0.56 10.22 -10.25
CA ALA A 130 -1.35 10.69 -9.12
C ALA A 130 -0.85 10.17 -7.75
N MET A 131 0.48 10.05 -7.57
CA MET A 131 1.10 9.41 -6.40
C MET A 131 0.54 9.84 -5.04
N THR A 132 0.23 11.13 -4.84
CA THR A 132 -0.32 11.65 -3.58
C THR A 132 -1.66 11.00 -3.19
N ARG A 133 -2.47 10.57 -4.16
CA ARG A 133 -3.75 9.88 -3.91
C ARG A 133 -3.54 8.41 -3.56
N HIS A 134 -2.53 7.79 -4.17
CA HIS A 134 -2.28 6.35 -4.08
C HIS A 134 -1.33 5.95 -2.96
N ARG A 135 -0.49 6.89 -2.48
CA ARG A 135 0.45 6.66 -1.40
C ARG A 135 -0.15 7.04 -0.05
N ILE A 136 -0.26 6.07 0.85
CA ILE A 136 -0.68 6.29 2.23
C ILE A 136 0.49 5.94 3.16
N PRO A 137 1.05 6.92 3.89
CA PRO A 137 2.10 6.64 4.86
C PRO A 137 1.51 6.01 6.13
N PHE A 138 2.13 4.94 6.63
CA PHE A 138 1.78 4.43 7.95
C PHE A 138 2.30 5.39 9.02
N LYS A 139 1.40 5.87 9.87
CA LYS A 139 1.73 6.73 10.99
C LYS A 139 1.65 5.93 12.28
N TYR A 140 2.79 5.75 12.94
CA TYR A 140 2.80 5.27 14.31
C TYR A 140 2.32 6.39 15.24
N SER A 141 1.33 6.09 16.08
CA SER A 141 0.78 6.99 17.10
C SER A 141 0.62 6.30 18.45
N GLY A 142 1.39 5.24 18.69
CA GLY A 142 1.42 4.54 19.97
C GLY A 142 2.20 5.31 21.04
N PRO A 143 2.10 4.88 22.31
CA PRO A 143 2.78 5.49 23.45
C PRO A 143 4.32 5.42 23.37
#